data_AF-A0A9D6REQ6-F1
#
_entry.id   AF-A0A9D6REQ6-F1
#
_cell.length_a   1.000
_cell.length_b   1.000
_cell.length_c   1.000
_cell.angle_alpha   90.00
_cell.angle_beta   90.00
_cell.angle_gamma   90.00
#
_symmetry.space_group_name_H-M   'P 1'
#
loop_
_entity.id
_entity.type
_entity.pdbx_description
1 polymer ?
#
loop_
_entity_poly.entity_id
_entity_poly.type
_entity_poly.pdbx_seq_one_letter_code
_entity_poly.pdbx_strand_id
1 'polypeptide(L)'
;MPAVVISPYSRRHYVSHRVYDHTSVLRFIETRFDLPALTRRDANADPMLRMFKFKQPAFTTPPTLPAAPLDQQQVTACESAPPPTGL
;
A
#
# COMPACT_ATOMS: atom_id res chain seq x y z
N MET A 1 0.11 -9.97 -14.08
CA MET A 1 0.39 -8.74 -13.30
C MET A 1 1.12 -9.14 -12.02
N PRO A 2 2.24 -8.52 -11.65
CA PRO A 2 2.85 -8.68 -10.33
C PRO A 2 2.07 -7.88 -9.27
N ALA A 3 1.96 -8.42 -8.06
CA ALA A 3 1.35 -7.75 -6.91
C ALA A 3 2.27 -7.85 -5.69
N VAL A 4 2.47 -6.74 -4.98
CA VAL A 4 3.32 -6.65 -3.80
C VAL A 4 2.53 -5.99 -2.68
N VAL A 5 2.62 -6.54 -1.46
CA VAL A 5 1.94 -6.02 -0.28
C VAL A 5 2.97 -5.56 0.74
N ILE A 6 2.98 -4.26 1.02
CA ILE A 6 3.90 -3.62 1.96
C ILE A 6 3.08 -3.08 3.13
N SER A 7 3.31 -3.63 4.33
CA SER A 7 2.62 -3.23 5.55
C SER A 7 3.43 -3.71 6.76
N PRO A 8 3.34 -3.03 7.93
CA PRO A 8 3.84 -3.59 9.19
C PRO A 8 3.28 -4.98 9.47
N TYR A 9 2.06 -5.27 9.02
CA TYR A 9 1.43 -6.57 9.23
C TYR A 9 1.70 -7.56 8.09
N SER A 10 2.44 -7.21 7.03
CA SER A 10 2.68 -8.16 5.96
C SER A 10 3.64 -9.27 6.40
N ARG A 11 3.45 -10.47 5.87
CA ARG A 11 4.33 -11.62 6.15
C ARG A 11 5.66 -11.41 5.46
N ARG A 12 6.73 -11.33 6.25
CA ARG A 12 8.10 -11.24 5.74
C ARG A 12 8.48 -12.51 4.96
N HIS A 13 9.17 -12.33 3.83
CA HIS A 13 9.65 -13.41 2.94
C HIS A 13 8.56 -14.41 2.53
N TYR A 14 7.34 -13.93 2.30
CA TYR A 14 6.21 -14.78 1.92
C TYR A 14 5.72 -14.47 0.51
N VAL A 15 5.62 -15.51 -0.31
CA VAL A 15 4.96 -15.47 -1.62
C VAL A 15 3.72 -16.34 -1.54
N SER A 16 2.58 -15.81 -1.96
CA SER A 16 1.33 -16.56 -1.98
C SER A 16 1.13 -17.24 -3.34
N HIS A 17 0.83 -18.54 -3.33
CA HIS A 17 0.56 -19.33 -4.54
C HIS A 17 -0.94 -19.46 -4.87
N ARG A 18 -1.78 -18.64 -4.22
CA ARG A 18 -3.21 -18.54 -4.55
C ARG A 18 -3.38 -17.67 -5.78
N VAL A 19 -4.41 -17.98 -6.56
CA VAL A 19 -4.81 -17.13 -7.68
C VAL A 19 -5.54 -15.91 -7.12
N TYR A 20 -5.04 -14.73 -7.46
CA TYR A 20 -5.66 -13.45 -7.15
C TYR A 20 -5.87 -12.67 -8.43
N ASP A 21 -6.83 -11.76 -8.39
CA ASP A 21 -7.16 -10.83 -9.46
C ASP A 21 -7.30 -9.40 -8.90
N HIS A 22 -7.55 -8.42 -9.75
CA HIS A 22 -7.69 -7.03 -9.29
C HIS A 22 -8.87 -6.85 -8.30
N THR A 23 -9.92 -7.67 -8.41
CA THR A 23 -11.05 -7.59 -7.48
C THR A 23 -10.73 -8.14 -6.09
N SER A 24 -9.65 -8.90 -5.94
CA SER A 24 -9.13 -9.35 -4.64
C SER A 24 -8.74 -8.17 -3.73
N VAL A 25 -8.26 -7.05 -4.31
CA VAL A 25 -7.98 -5.81 -3.56
C VAL A 25 -9.27 -5.16 -3.06
N LEU A 26 -10.32 -5.12 -3.89
CA LEU A 26 -11.63 -4.60 -3.48
C LEU A 26 -12.22 -5.46 -2.36
N ARG A 27 -12.18 -6.78 -2.53
CA ARG A 27 -12.66 -7.74 -1.55
C ARG A 27 -11.93 -7.62 -0.20
N PHE A 28 -10.64 -7.29 -0.20
CA PHE A 28 -9.88 -6.98 1.01
C PHE A 28 -10.41 -5.72 1.72
N ILE A 29 -10.70 -4.65 0.98
CA ILE A 29 -11.26 -3.41 1.52
C ILE A 29 -12.65 -3.67 2.12
N GLU A 30 -13.51 -4.38 1.38
CA GLU A 30 -14.83 -4.79 1.86
C GLU A 30 -14.75 -5.55 3.18
N THR A 31 -13.86 -6.53 3.25
CA THR A 31 -13.67 -7.35 4.47
C THR A 31 -13.13 -6.52 5.64
N ARG A 32 -12.32 -5.50 5.38
CA ARG A 32 -11.75 -4.64 6.43
C ARG A 32 -12.77 -3.69 7.05
N PHE A 33 -13.66 -3.14 6.22
CA PHE A 33 -14.63 -2.12 6.64
C PHE A 33 -16.05 -2.66 6.80
N ASP A 34 -16.22 -3.98 6.73
CA ASP A 34 -17.52 -4.67 6.80
C ASP A 34 -18.53 -4.14 5.76
N LEU A 35 -18.04 -3.93 4.53
CA LEU A 35 -18.86 -3.42 3.43
C LEU A 35 -19.44 -4.59 2.61
N PRO A 36 -20.65 -4.42 2.05
CA PRO A 36 -21.20 -5.39 1.09
C PRO A 36 -20.39 -5.39 -0.21
N ALA A 37 -20.38 -6.53 -0.88
CA ALA A 37 -19.77 -6.66 -2.20
C ALA A 37 -20.51 -5.81 -3.24
N LEU A 38 -19.77 -5.16 -4.14
CA LEU A 38 -20.35 -4.29 -5.17
C LEU A 38 -20.84 -5.09 -6.38
N THR A 39 -20.21 -6.23 -6.66
CA THR A 39 -20.56 -7.09 -7.79
C THR A 39 -20.60 -8.57 -7.39
N ARG A 40 -20.82 -9.46 -8.37
CA ARG A 40 -20.62 -10.90 -8.15
C ARG A 40 -19.16 -11.31 -8.21
N ARG A 41 -18.27 -10.46 -8.74
CA ARG A 41 -16.88 -10.84 -9.02
C ARG A 41 -15.99 -10.67 -7.78
N ASP A 42 -16.04 -9.49 -7.17
CA ASP A 42 -15.44 -9.19 -5.87
C ASP A 42 -15.98 -10.10 -4.76
N ALA A 43 -17.30 -10.38 -4.76
CA ALA A 43 -17.92 -11.30 -3.81
C ALA A 43 -17.27 -12.70 -3.80
N ASN A 44 -16.77 -13.16 -4.96
CA ASN A 44 -16.12 -14.46 -5.14
C ASN A 44 -14.59 -14.39 -5.12
N ALA A 45 -14.00 -13.20 -4.97
CA ALA A 45 -12.55 -13.02 -4.92
C ALA A 45 -11.97 -13.39 -3.54
N ASP A 46 -10.68 -13.69 -3.48
CA ASP A 46 -9.99 -13.96 -2.22
C ASP A 46 -9.48 -12.62 -1.64
N PRO A 47 -9.79 -12.26 -0.37
CA PRO A 47 -9.37 -10.99 0.23
C PRO A 47 -7.88 -10.90 0.56
N MET A 48 -7.03 -11.85 0.14
CA MET A 48 -5.57 -11.83 0.34
C MET A 48 -5.13 -11.79 1.81
N LEU A 49 -6.01 -12.11 2.77
CA LEU A 49 -5.72 -12.00 4.21
C LEU A 49 -4.51 -12.85 4.65
N ARG A 50 -4.20 -13.91 3.90
CA ARG A 50 -3.03 -14.79 4.14
C ARG A 50 -1.69 -14.09 4.00
N MET A 51 -1.64 -12.95 3.31
CA MET A 51 -0.45 -12.12 3.19
C MET A 51 -0.16 -11.33 4.47
N PHE A 52 -1.08 -11.29 5.43
CA PHE A 52 -0.97 -10.50 6.65
C PHE A 52 -0.91 -11.37 7.93
N LYS A 53 -0.20 -10.86 8.94
CA LYS A 53 -0.12 -11.32 10.33
C LYS A 53 -0.49 -10.14 11.25
N PHE A 54 -1.79 -9.91 11.45
CA PHE A 54 -2.29 -8.77 12.22
C PHE A 54 -1.90 -8.78 13.71
N LYS A 55 -1.52 -9.94 14.27
CA LYS A 55 -1.08 -10.05 15.67
C LYS A 55 0.39 -9.70 15.91
N GLN A 56 1.18 -9.56 14.84
CA GLN A 56 2.63 -9.37 14.94
C GLN A 56 3.08 -8.27 13.97
N PRO A 57 3.01 -6.99 14.38
CA PRO A 57 3.53 -5.91 13.56
C PRO A 57 5.07 -6.01 13.47
N ALA A 58 5.58 -6.00 12.25
CA ALA A 58 6.98 -5.79 11.94
C ALA A 58 7.27 -4.28 11.89
N PHE A 59 8.55 -3.91 12.04
CA PHE A 59 9.02 -2.53 11.87
C PHE A 59 8.37 -1.52 12.85
N THR A 60 8.13 -1.95 14.09
CA THR A 60 7.54 -1.10 15.15
C THR A 60 8.45 0.05 15.58
N THR A 61 9.77 -0.11 15.42
CA THR A 61 10.77 0.94 15.62
C THR A 61 11.42 1.23 14.26
N PRO A 62 11.03 2.31 13.57
CA PRO A 62 11.65 2.66 12.30
C PRO A 62 13.12 3.05 12.55
N PRO A 63 14.07 2.57 11.72
CA PRO A 63 15.44 3.03 11.75
C PRO A 63 15.51 4.49 11.34
N THR A 64 16.42 5.25 11.93
CA THR A 64 16.74 6.61 11.47
C THR A 64 17.29 6.53 10.06
N LEU A 65 16.54 7.07 9.10
CA LEU A 65 16.98 7.17 7.72
C LEU A 65 17.99 8.31 7.59
N PRO A 66 19.05 8.15 6.77
CA PRO A 66 19.90 9.28 6.42
C PRO A 66 19.07 10.33 5.69
N ALA A 67 19.43 11.61 5.88
CA ALA A 67 18.82 12.68 5.12
C ALA A 67 18.95 12.41 3.62
N ALA A 68 17.86 12.57 2.87
CA ALA A 68 17.90 12.45 1.43
C ALA A 68 18.88 13.51 0.87
N PRO A 69 19.76 13.16 -0.07
CA PRO A 69 20.56 14.16 -0.76
C PRO A 69 19.62 15.03 -1.59
N LEU A 70 19.34 16.23 -1.09
CA LEU A 70 18.57 17.23 -1.80
C LEU A 70 19.54 18.03 -2.66
N ASP A 71 19.22 18.17 -3.95
CA ASP A 71 19.88 19.15 -4.79
C ASP A 71 19.45 20.55 -4.33
N GLN A 72 20.39 21.31 -3.76
CA GLN A 72 20.15 22.66 -3.26
C GLN A 72 19.63 23.60 -4.35
N GLN A 73 19.99 23.36 -5.61
CA GLN A 73 19.48 24.15 -6.73
C GLN A 73 17.98 23.92 -6.94
N GLN A 74 17.53 22.66 -6.83
CA GLN A 74 16.11 22.32 -6.95
C GLN A 74 15.29 22.84 -5.77
N VAL A 75 15.83 22.78 -4.55
CA VAL A 75 15.17 23.35 -3.36
C VAL A 75 14.97 24.85 -3.52
N THR A 76 16.02 25.58 -3.93
CA THR A 76 15.95 27.03 -4.16
C THR A 76 14.95 27.37 -5.27
N ALA A 77 14.94 26.59 -6.34
CA ALA A 77 13.98 26.76 -7.44
C ALA A 77 12.53 26.58 -6.95
N CYS A 78 12.24 25.55 -6.13
CA CYS A 78 10.93 25.34 -5.54
C CYS A 78 10.51 26.47 -4.58
N GLU A 79 11.43 27.03 -3.81
CA GLU A 79 11.14 28.15 -2.89
C GLU A 79 10.88 29.46 -3.64
N SER A 80 11.57 29.67 -4.77
CA SER A 80 11.39 30.85 -5.63
C SER A 80 10.23 30.73 -6.62
N ALA A 81 9.62 29.53 -6.74
CA ALA A 81 8.56 29.28 -7.71
C ALA A 81 7.28 30.02 -7.29
N PRO A 82 6.68 30.85 -8.16
CA PRO A 82 5.39 31.45 -7.90
C PRO A 82 4.32 30.34 -7.75
N PRO A 83 3.28 30.55 -6.92
CA PRO A 83 2.22 29.57 -6.75
C PRO A 83 1.58 29.24 -8.10
N PRO A 84 1.18 27.98 -8.35
CA PRO A 84 0.53 27.63 -9.60
C PRO A 84 -0.77 28.43 -9.73
N THR A 85 -0.81 29.33 -10.70
CA THR A 85 -2.03 30.04 -11.10
C THR A 85 -2.93 29.00 -11.77
N GLY A 86 -3.81 28.40 -10.97
CA GLY A 86 -4.82 27.47 -11.46
C GLY A 86 -5.73 28.15 -12.48
N LEU A 87 -5.93 27.48 -13.61
CA LEU A 87 -7.11 27.60 -14.47
C LEU A 87 -7.93 26.32 -14.28
#